data_AF-A0A9D6LDB7-F1
#
_entry.id   AF-A0A9D6LDB7-F1
#
_cell.length_a   1.000
_cell.length_b   1.000
_cell.length_c   1.000
_cell.angle_alpha   90.00
_cell.angle_beta   90.00
_cell.angle_gamma   90.00
#
_symmetry.space_group_name_H-M   'P 1'
#
loop_
_entity.id
_entity.type
_entity.pdbx_description
1 polymer ?
#
loop_
_entity_poly.entity_id
_entity_poly.type
_entity_poly.pdbx_seq_one_letter_code
_entity_poly.pdbx_strand_id
1 'polypeptide(L)'
;MKEVKVIKRYQNRKLYDTNQSCYVTLDEIAQMIKNGDDLRVIDNKSKQDITAVTLTQLLYESERKAKNAVPVEMLKEIIRAGDGSFSGYIRTNLATQLKKFDTETSVEASRAAVGQLNQ
;
A
#
# COMPACT_ATOMS: atom_id res chain seq x y z
N MET A 1 -14.32 7.20 -16.89
CA MET A 1 -13.29 7.29 -15.83
C MET A 1 -14.02 7.16 -14.50
N LYS A 2 -13.54 6.32 -13.57
CA LYS A 2 -14.13 6.21 -12.24
C LYS A 2 -13.80 7.51 -11.48
N GLU A 3 -14.82 8.17 -10.93
CA GLU A 3 -14.62 9.43 -10.22
C GLU A 3 -13.95 9.16 -8.86
N VAL A 4 -12.89 9.92 -8.54
CA VAL A 4 -12.17 9.78 -7.26
C VAL A 4 -13.01 10.38 -6.14
N LYS A 5 -13.40 9.57 -5.16
CA LYS A 5 -14.15 10.02 -3.99
C LYS A 5 -13.29 10.92 -3.11
N VAL A 6 -13.82 12.06 -2.68
CA VAL A 6 -13.10 12.97 -1.77
C VAL A 6 -13.66 12.84 -0.36
N ILE A 7 -12.79 12.41 0.55
CA ILE A 7 -13.06 12.33 1.98
C ILE A 7 -12.39 13.51 2.68
N LYS A 8 -13.14 14.30 3.44
CA LYS A 8 -12.59 15.37 4.30
C LYS A 8 -12.36 14.84 5.71
N ARG A 9 -11.15 15.02 6.24
CA ARG A 9 -10.81 14.73 7.63
C ARG A 9 -10.88 16.01 8.47
N TYR A 10 -11.61 15.95 9.57
CA TYR A 10 -11.74 17.06 10.53
C TYR A 10 -10.87 16.82 11.76
N GLN A 11 -10.60 17.89 12.52
CA GLN A 11 -9.68 17.85 13.67
C GLN A 11 -10.10 16.87 14.77
N ASN A 12 -11.41 16.62 14.93
CA ASN A 12 -11.96 15.61 15.83
C ASN A 12 -11.94 14.19 15.22
N ARG A 13 -11.06 13.95 14.24
CA ARG A 13 -10.90 12.69 13.48
C ARG A 13 -12.14 12.24 12.70
N LYS A 14 -13.21 13.03 12.63
CA LYS A 14 -14.37 12.73 11.78
C LYS A 14 -13.97 12.73 10.31
N LEU A 15 -14.50 11.78 9.56
CA LEU A 15 -14.29 11.63 8.12
C LEU A 15 -15.62 11.87 7.43
N TYR A 16 -15.63 12.71 6.40
CA TYR A 16 -16.85 13.10 5.69
C TYR A 16 -16.68 12.80 4.20
N ASP A 17 -17.53 11.93 3.67
CA ASP A 17 -17.62 11.65 2.24
C ASP A 17 -18.38 12.80 1.56
N THR A 18 -17.68 13.54 0.69
CA THR A 18 -18.28 14.69 -0.01
C THR A 18 -19.18 14.27 -1.17
N ASN A 19 -19.04 13.06 -1.70
CA ASN A 19 -19.90 12.51 -2.75
C ASN A 19 -21.23 12.05 -2.17
N GLN A 20 -21.22 11.38 -1.02
CA GLN A 20 -22.44 10.92 -0.33
C GLN A 20 -23.00 11.93 0.68
N SER A 21 -22.27 13.01 0.93
CA SER A 21 -22.64 14.07 1.89
C SER A 21 -22.90 13.54 3.31
N CYS A 22 -22.16 12.53 3.75
CA CYS A 22 -22.34 11.86 5.03
C CYS A 22 -21.00 11.67 5.78
N TYR A 23 -21.10 11.42 7.09
CA TYR A 23 -19.94 10.97 7.86
C TYR A 23 -19.71 9.48 7.67
N VAL A 24 -18.45 9.09 7.57
CA VAL A 24 -18.01 7.71 7.40
C VAL A 24 -16.94 7.37 8.44
N THR A 25 -16.75 6.08 8.66
CA THR A 25 -15.74 5.49 9.54
C THR A 25 -14.52 5.03 8.74
N LEU A 26 -13.41 4.76 9.43
CA LEU A 26 -12.23 4.16 8.79
C LEU A 26 -12.52 2.77 8.22
N ASP A 27 -13.33 1.95 8.91
CA ASP A 27 -13.71 0.62 8.43
C ASP A 27 -14.54 0.69 7.13
N GLU A 28 -15.44 1.68 7.00
CA GLU A 28 -16.18 1.92 5.75
C GLU A 28 -15.26 2.37 4.61
N ILE A 29 -14.30 3.26 4.87
CA ILE A 29 -13.28 3.64 3.87
C ILE A 29 -12.46 2.42 3.44
N ALA A 30 -12.04 1.57 4.38
CA ALA A 30 -11.34 0.33 4.03
C ALA A 30 -12.18 -0.57 3.13
N GLN A 31 -13.50 -0.64 3.36
CA GLN A 31 -14.39 -1.42 2.51
C GLN A 31 -14.55 -0.81 1.11
N MET A 32 -14.63 0.52 0.99
CA MET A 32 -14.65 1.21 -0.32
C MET A 32 -13.41 0.85 -1.14
N ILE A 33 -12.22 0.88 -0.54
CA ILE A 33 -10.96 0.50 -1.22
C ILE A 33 -10.98 -0.96 -1.67
N LYS A 34 -11.44 -1.87 -0.80
CA LYS A 34 -11.56 -3.30 -1.13
C LYS A 34 -12.54 -3.55 -2.29
N ASN A 35 -13.56 -2.71 -2.44
CA ASN A 35 -14.50 -2.75 -3.55
C ASN A 35 -13.93 -2.10 -4.84
N GLY A 36 -12.67 -1.64 -4.80
CA GLY A 36 -11.97 -1.03 -5.93
C GLY A 36 -12.31 0.43 -6.15
N ASP A 37 -12.84 1.15 -5.14
CA ASP A 37 -13.06 2.58 -5.23
C ASP A 37 -11.76 3.36 -5.05
N ASP A 38 -11.53 4.33 -5.95
CA ASP A 38 -10.46 5.30 -5.79
C ASP A 38 -10.91 6.42 -4.86
N LEU A 39 -10.06 6.75 -3.90
CA LEU A 39 -10.37 7.78 -2.90
C LEU A 39 -9.17 8.65 -2.59
N ARG A 40 -9.47 9.88 -2.20
CA ARG A 40 -8.51 10.91 -1.78
C ARG A 40 -8.97 11.50 -0.46
N VAL A 41 -8.07 11.59 0.49
CA VAL A 41 -8.36 12.13 1.83
C VAL A 41 -7.68 13.49 1.99
N ILE A 42 -8.48 14.52 2.26
CA ILE A 42 -8.02 15.89 2.42
C ILE A 42 -8.24 16.34 3.86
N ASP A 43 -7.22 16.90 4.49
CA ASP A 43 -7.39 17.56 5.78
C ASP A 43 -8.24 18.83 5.61
N ASN A 44 -9.33 18.94 6.36
CA ASN A 44 -10.26 20.05 6.19
C ASN A 44 -9.66 21.39 6.61
N LYS A 45 -8.69 21.43 7.52
CA LYS A 45 -8.07 22.68 7.99
C LYS A 45 -6.92 23.09 7.08
N SER A 46 -5.92 22.23 6.90
CA SER A 46 -4.71 22.54 6.12
C SER A 46 -4.91 22.42 4.61
N LYS A 47 -5.98 21.75 4.17
CA LYS A 47 -6.26 21.40 2.76
C LYS A 47 -5.20 20.49 2.13
N GLN A 48 -4.32 19.91 2.94
CA GLN A 48 -3.30 18.99 2.46
C GLN A 48 -3.91 17.63 2.11
N ASP A 49 -3.31 16.99 1.11
CA ASP A 49 -3.56 15.59 0.82
C ASP A 49 -2.90 14.72 1.89
N ILE A 50 -3.73 13.99 2.62
CA ILE A 50 -3.31 13.10 3.69
C ILE A 50 -3.69 11.64 3.37
N THR A 51 -3.95 11.32 2.10
CA THR A 51 -4.36 9.99 1.65
C THR A 51 -3.36 8.93 2.14
N ALA A 52 -2.07 9.13 1.89
CA ALA A 52 -1.02 8.21 2.33
C ALA A 52 -1.02 7.98 3.85
N VAL A 53 -1.23 9.03 4.64
CA VAL A 53 -1.29 8.94 6.11
C VAL A 53 -2.52 8.13 6.55
N THR A 54 -3.68 8.40 5.96
CA THR A 54 -4.92 7.68 6.28
C THR A 54 -4.84 6.21 5.87
N LEU A 55 -4.30 5.90 4.69
CA LEU A 55 -4.12 4.51 4.26
C LEU A 55 -3.11 3.76 5.14
N THR A 56 -2.04 4.43 5.57
CA THR A 56 -1.08 3.85 6.53
C THR A 56 -1.76 3.55 7.87
N GLN A 57 -2.64 4.45 8.34
CA GLN A 57 -3.44 4.19 9.55
C GLN A 57 -4.36 2.97 9.37
N LEU A 58 -5.02 2.83 8.20
CA LEU A 58 -5.86 1.66 7.92
C LEU A 58 -5.08 0.35 7.95
N LEU A 59 -3.89 0.32 7.35
CA LEU A 59 -3.01 -0.85 7.40
C LEU A 59 -2.65 -1.20 8.85
N TYR A 60 -2.25 -0.20 9.65
CA TYR A 60 -1.94 -0.41 11.07
C TYR A 60 -3.14 -0.92 11.88
N GLU A 61 -4.34 -0.38 11.66
CA GLU A 61 -5.54 -0.84 12.36
C GLU A 61 -5.94 -2.26 11.94
N SER A 62 -5.74 -2.62 10.67
CA SER A 62 -5.95 -3.98 10.18
C SER A 62 -4.99 -4.98 10.83
N GLU A 63 -3.72 -4.59 10.99
CA GLU A 63 -2.69 -5.40 11.65
C GLU A 63 -3.02 -5.63 13.13
N ARG A 64 -3.50 -4.60 13.84
CA ARG A 64 -3.94 -4.73 15.24
C ARG A 64 -5.10 -5.71 15.42
N LYS A 65 -5.94 -5.87 14.39
CA LYS A 65 -7.06 -6.82 14.36
C LYS A 65 -6.65 -8.19 13.81
N ALA A 66 -5.46 -8.33 13.23
CA ALA A 66 -5.02 -9.56 12.57
C ALA A 66 -4.72 -10.66 13.61
N LYS A 67 -5.11 -11.90 13.28
CA LYS A 67 -4.80 -13.08 14.11
C LYS A 67 -3.34 -13.50 13.96
N ASN A 68 -2.75 -13.24 12.80
CA ASN A 68 -1.36 -13.56 12.48
C ASN A 68 -0.62 -12.23 12.31
N ALA A 69 0.03 -11.79 13.37
CA ALA A 69 0.79 -10.55 13.36
C ALA A 69 2.09 -10.68 12.56
N VAL A 70 2.57 -9.58 11.99
CA VAL A 70 3.89 -9.46 11.38
C VAL A 70 4.96 -9.90 12.40
N PRO A 71 5.88 -10.80 12.03
CA PRO A 71 6.94 -11.24 12.93
C PRO A 71 7.80 -10.08 13.44
N VAL A 72 8.12 -10.09 14.74
CA VAL A 72 8.90 -9.04 15.39
C VAL A 72 10.27 -8.83 14.74
N GLU A 73 10.93 -9.90 14.30
CA GLU A 73 12.23 -9.79 13.63
C GLU A 73 12.14 -9.02 12.31
N MET A 74 11.05 -9.18 11.55
CA MET A 74 10.81 -8.39 10.34
C MET A 74 10.64 -6.90 10.66
N LEU A 75 9.92 -6.57 11.74
CA LEU A 75 9.77 -5.18 12.19
C LEU A 75 11.13 -4.57 12.57
N LYS A 76 12.00 -5.32 13.24
CA LYS A 76 13.36 -4.88 13.57
C LYS A 76 14.20 -4.66 12.31
N GLU A 77 14.08 -5.53 11.30
CA GLU A 77 14.75 -5.34 10.02
C GLU A 77 14.25 -4.09 9.28
N ILE A 78 12.94 -3.83 9.28
CA ILE A 78 12.36 -2.61 8.70
C ILE A 78 12.93 -1.36 9.38
N ILE A 79 12.98 -1.35 10.72
CA ILE A 79 13.53 -0.21 11.48
C ILE A 79 15.02 0.00 11.20
N ARG A 80 15.78 -1.09 10.99
CA ARG A 80 17.21 -1.01 10.66
C ARG A 80 17.48 -0.62 9.21
N ALA A 81 16.53 -0.82 8.31
CA ALA A 81 16.71 -0.58 6.89
C ALA A 81 16.60 0.92 6.55
N GLY A 82 17.63 1.45 5.88
CA GLY A 82 17.62 2.73 5.14
C GLY A 82 17.19 3.96 5.93
N ASP A 83 15.90 4.29 5.85
CA ASP A 83 15.27 5.46 6.47
C ASP A 83 14.36 5.11 7.66
N GLY A 84 14.40 3.85 8.12
CA GLY A 84 13.54 3.34 9.20
C GLY A 84 12.05 3.30 8.85
N SER A 85 11.70 3.45 7.57
CA SER A 85 10.33 3.44 7.10
C SER A 85 9.97 2.13 6.40
N PHE A 86 8.72 1.70 6.56
CA PHE A 86 8.17 0.56 5.83
C PHE A 86 8.31 0.73 4.31
N SER A 87 8.08 1.94 3.81
CA SER A 87 8.24 2.29 2.39
C SER A 87 9.68 2.14 1.90
N GLY A 88 10.67 2.51 2.71
CA GLY A 88 12.10 2.34 2.42
C GLY A 88 12.52 0.87 2.38
N TYR A 89 12.03 0.08 3.33
CA TYR A 89 12.23 -1.37 3.35
C TYR A 89 11.61 -2.05 2.13
N ILE A 90 10.35 -1.73 1.78
CA ILE A 90 9.69 -2.28 0.59
C ILE A 90 10.46 -1.88 -0.68
N ARG A 91 10.84 -0.61 -0.86
CA ARG A 91 11.59 -0.17 -2.05
C ARG A 91 12.90 -0.95 -2.22
N THR A 92 13.65 -1.14 -1.14
CA THR A 92 14.95 -1.82 -1.17
C THR A 92 14.80 -3.31 -1.45
N ASN A 93 13.86 -3.98 -0.78
CA ASN A 93 13.68 -5.43 -0.89
C ASN A 93 12.87 -5.84 -2.13
N LEU A 94 11.81 -5.11 -2.48
CA LEU A 94 11.01 -5.38 -3.67
C LEU A 94 11.82 -5.14 -4.94
N ALA A 95 12.62 -4.06 -5.03
CA ALA A 95 13.51 -3.86 -6.17
C ALA A 95 14.54 -4.99 -6.33
N THR A 96 14.99 -5.56 -5.21
CA THR A 96 15.91 -6.71 -5.22
C THR A 96 15.21 -7.98 -5.71
N GLN A 97 13.96 -8.22 -5.29
CA GLN A 97 13.17 -9.37 -5.75
C GLN A 97 12.77 -9.23 -7.23
N LEU A 98 12.34 -8.06 -7.68
CA LEU A 98 12.01 -7.80 -9.09
C LEU A 98 13.22 -8.01 -10.01
N LYS A 99 14.41 -7.53 -9.60
CA LYS A 99 15.66 -7.81 -10.34
C LYS A 99 15.96 -9.30 -10.44
N LYS A 100 15.73 -10.08 -9.38
CA LYS A 100 15.91 -11.54 -9.41
C LYS A 100 14.94 -12.21 -10.37
N PHE A 101 13.67 -11.80 -10.38
CA PHE A 101 12.67 -12.28 -11.34
C PHE A 101 13.05 -11.98 -12.81
N ASP A 102 13.53 -10.77 -13.12
CA ASP A 102 13.95 -10.41 -14.48
C ASP A 102 15.18 -11.21 -14.94
N THR A 103 16.09 -11.50 -14.00
CA THR A 103 17.32 -12.26 -14.28
C THR A 103 17.01 -13.74 -14.48
N GLU A 104 16.18 -14.35 -13.62
CA GLU A 104 15.75 -15.75 -13.76
C GLU A 104 14.95 -15.98 -15.04
N THR A 105 14.04 -15.07 -15.40
CA THR A 105 13.24 -15.16 -16.64
C THR A 105 14.13 -15.06 -17.89
N SER A 106 15.14 -14.19 -17.88
CA SER A 106 16.07 -14.03 -19.02
C SER A 106 17.02 -15.22 -19.17
N VAL A 107 17.44 -15.85 -18.07
CA VAL A 107 18.29 -17.05 -18.09
C VAL A 107 17.50 -18.28 -18.57
N GLU A 108 16.24 -18.44 -18.15
CA GLU A 108 15.35 -19.52 -18.60
C GLU A 108 15.01 -19.38 -20.10
N ALA A 109 14.68 -18.18 -20.55
CA ALA A 109 14.41 -17.89 -21.96
C ALA A 109 15.65 -18.13 -22.86
N SER A 110 16.85 -17.78 -22.38
CA SER A 110 18.10 -18.04 -23.09
C SER A 110 18.43 -19.54 -23.15
N ARG A 111 18.13 -20.31 -22.09
CA ARG A 111 18.32 -21.77 -22.06
C ARG A 111 17.35 -22.50 -23.00
N ALA A 112 16.09 -22.08 -23.07
CA ALA A 112 15.10 -22.66 -23.97
C ALA A 112 15.45 -22.45 -25.45
N ALA A 113 15.98 -21.27 -25.82
CA ALA A 113 16.38 -20.96 -27.18
C ALA A 113 17.61 -21.77 -27.65
N VAL A 114 18.59 -22.00 -26.77
CA VAL A 114 19.79 -22.82 -27.08
C VAL A 114 19.44 -24.31 -27.20
N GLY A 115 18.46 -24.79 -26.43
CA GLY A 115 18.00 -26.20 -26.50
C GLY A 115 17.27 -26.57 -27.80
N GLN A 116 16.70 -25.59 -28.51
CA GLN A 116 15.99 -25.80 -29.78
C GLN A 116 16.90 -25.75 -31.02
N LEU A 117 18.14 -25.26 -30.89
CA LEU A 117 19.10 -25.18 -32.01
C LEU A 117 20.01 -26.41 -32.13
N ASN A 118 19.96 -27.34 -31.16
CA ASN A 118 20.78 -28.55 -31.11
C ASN A 118 19.97 -29.85 -31.34
N GLN A 119 18.78 -29.75 -31.95
CA GLN A 119 18.00 -30.89 -32.47
C GLN A 119 17.71 -30.64 -33.96
#